data_AF-A0ABD1DVT7-F1
#
_entry.id   AF-A0ABD1DVT7-F1
#
_cell.length_a   1.000
_cell.length_b   1.000
_cell.length_c   1.000
_cell.angle_alpha   90.00
_cell.angle_beta   90.00
_cell.angle_gamma   90.00
#
_symmetry.space_group_name_H-M   'P 1'
#
loop_
_entity.id
_entity.type
_entity.pdbx_description
1 polymer ?
#
loop_
_entity_poly.entity_id
_entity_poly.type
_entity_poly.pdbx_seq_one_letter_code
_entity_poly.pdbx_strand_id
1 'polypeptide(L)'
;MAKILIIEPFYGGSHKQLLDTFLEQFHPAEYDLFTLTAKKWHWRSRIGALYFSETIPRDHHYRALFTSSVLNLAELIGLRPDLAQCRKIVYFHENQLNYPVREIKERDCQYGLNQIMTCLSADQIVFNSRYNMTSFLDNIKSFLNIAPDLKLKNLREKLEPRCEVLYFPIPFHMIPKRIFTKNE
;
A
#
# COMPACT_ATOMS: atom_id res chain seq x y z
N MET A 1 -23.63 -8.88 2.51
CA MET A 1 -22.72 -7.84 1.97
C MET A 1 -21.37 -8.01 2.62
N ALA A 2 -20.29 -7.86 1.86
CA ALA A 2 -18.94 -7.98 2.37
C ALA A 2 -18.67 -6.96 3.49
N LYS A 3 -17.77 -7.32 4.40
CA LYS A 3 -17.34 -6.46 5.52
C LYS A 3 -15.94 -5.89 5.32
N ILE A 4 -15.19 -6.42 4.37
CA ILE A 4 -13.81 -6.02 4.08
C ILE A 4 -13.77 -5.44 2.67
N LEU A 5 -13.25 -4.24 2.54
CA LEU A 5 -12.96 -3.61 1.25
C LEU A 5 -11.46 -3.76 0.96
N ILE A 6 -11.12 -4.33 -0.19
CA ILE A 6 -9.74 -4.50 -0.62
C ILE A 6 -9.54 -3.71 -1.90
N ILE A 7 -8.56 -2.81 -1.91
CA ILE A 7 -8.25 -1.95 -3.05
C ILE A 7 -6.80 -2.19 -3.48
N GLU A 8 -6.59 -2.46 -4.76
CA GLU A 8 -5.26 -2.55 -5.35
C GLU A 8 -5.17 -1.77 -6.67
N PRO A 9 -4.63 -0.53 -6.65
CA PRO A 9 -4.45 0.26 -7.85
C PRO A 9 -3.43 -0.34 -8.84
N PHE A 10 -2.61 -1.30 -8.42
CA PHE A 10 -1.58 -1.91 -9.25
C PHE A 10 -1.61 -3.44 -9.13
N TYR A 11 -2.67 -4.06 -9.63
CA TYR A 11 -2.89 -5.50 -9.47
C TYR A 11 -2.15 -6.31 -10.53
N GLY A 12 -0.91 -6.67 -10.22
CA GLY A 12 -0.03 -7.53 -11.03
C GLY A 12 1.27 -7.83 -10.31
N GLY A 13 2.09 -8.72 -10.87
CA GLY A 13 3.37 -9.12 -10.27
C GLY A 13 3.23 -9.53 -8.80
N SER A 14 4.12 -8.99 -7.95
CA SER A 14 4.15 -9.26 -6.51
C SER A 14 2.90 -8.75 -5.76
N HIS A 15 2.26 -7.67 -6.20
CA HIS A 15 1.02 -7.16 -5.58
C HIS A 15 -0.13 -8.15 -5.73
N LYS A 16 -0.32 -8.66 -6.96
CA LYS A 16 -1.32 -9.69 -7.24
C LYS A 16 -1.02 -10.96 -6.42
N GLN A 17 0.24 -11.42 -6.43
CA GLN A 17 0.62 -12.62 -5.67
C GLN A 17 0.35 -12.48 -4.17
N LEU A 18 0.69 -11.33 -3.57
CA LEU A 18 0.40 -11.06 -2.16
C LEU A 18 -1.10 -11.19 -1.88
N LEU A 19 -1.91 -10.46 -2.65
CA LEU A 19 -3.35 -10.42 -2.43
C LEU A 19 -3.99 -11.77 -2.66
N ASP A 20 -3.64 -12.48 -3.73
CA ASP A 20 -4.17 -13.82 -3.99
C ASP A 20 -3.88 -14.75 -2.81
N THR A 21 -2.65 -14.72 -2.30
CA THR A 21 -2.23 -15.54 -1.15
C THR A 21 -2.99 -15.19 0.12
N PHE A 22 -3.24 -13.91 0.38
CA PHE A 22 -4.05 -13.48 1.52
C PHE A 22 -5.52 -13.86 1.37
N LEU A 23 -6.06 -13.70 0.16
CA LEU A 23 -7.48 -13.94 -0.13
C LEU A 23 -7.85 -15.42 -0.07
N GLU A 24 -6.90 -16.34 -0.24
CA GLU A 24 -7.09 -17.77 0.02
C GLU A 24 -7.57 -18.07 1.45
N GLN A 25 -7.32 -17.17 2.41
CA GLN A 25 -7.72 -17.33 3.82
C GLN A 25 -9.13 -16.80 4.11
N PHE A 26 -9.81 -16.19 3.14
CA PHE A 26 -11.13 -15.58 3.33
C PHE A 26 -12.17 -16.26 2.45
N HIS A 27 -13.39 -16.37 2.97
CA HIS A 27 -14.52 -16.75 2.15
C HIS A 27 -14.87 -15.59 1.17
N PRO A 28 -15.18 -15.84 -0.11
CA PRO A 28 -15.45 -14.79 -1.10
C PRO A 28 -16.58 -13.80 -0.73
N ALA A 29 -17.48 -14.19 0.18
CA ALA A 29 -18.55 -13.31 0.66
C ALA A 29 -18.09 -12.31 1.74
N GLU A 30 -16.88 -12.42 2.27
CA GLU A 30 -16.36 -11.57 3.34
C GLU A 30 -15.75 -10.27 2.82
N TYR A 31 -15.28 -10.25 1.58
CA TYR A 31 -14.58 -9.12 0.99
C TYR A 31 -15.12 -8.73 -0.39
N ASP A 32 -14.99 -7.45 -0.71
CA ASP A 32 -15.09 -6.95 -2.08
C ASP A 32 -13.71 -6.46 -2.54
N LEU A 33 -13.31 -6.83 -3.76
CA LEU A 33 -12.00 -6.56 -4.33
C LEU A 33 -12.12 -5.60 -5.51
N PHE A 34 -11.53 -4.41 -5.37
CA PHE A 34 -11.47 -3.38 -6.41
C PHE A 34 -10.03 -3.21 -6.89
N THR A 35 -9.80 -3.44 -8.18
CA THR A 35 -8.43 -3.43 -8.72
C THR A 35 -8.31 -2.62 -10.01
N LEU A 36 -7.08 -2.21 -10.29
CA LEU A 36 -6.68 -1.66 -11.58
C LEU A 36 -5.51 -2.47 -12.14
N THR A 37 -5.40 -2.54 -13.45
CA THR A 37 -4.31 -3.30 -14.10
C THR A 37 -2.94 -2.72 -13.75
N ALA A 38 -1.94 -3.59 -13.59
CA ALA A 38 -0.53 -3.26 -13.36
C ALA A 38 0.18 -2.65 -14.59
N LYS A 39 -0.43 -1.62 -15.16
CA LYS A 39 0.12 -0.80 -16.26
C LYS A 39 0.07 0.66 -15.83
N LYS A 40 1.03 1.45 -16.31
CA LYS A 40 1.06 2.90 -16.09
C LYS A 40 0.96 3.28 -14.60
N TRP A 41 1.84 2.71 -13.77
CA TRP A 41 1.79 2.83 -12.30
C TRP A 41 1.72 4.28 -11.80
N HIS A 42 2.39 5.21 -12.48
CA HIS A 42 2.31 6.64 -12.19
C HIS A 42 0.86 7.15 -12.13
N TRP A 43 0.05 6.76 -13.12
CA TRP A 43 -1.37 7.10 -13.15
C TRP A 43 -2.15 6.36 -12.07
N ARG A 44 -1.79 5.10 -11.78
CA ARG A 44 -2.43 4.35 -10.68
C ARG A 44 -2.27 5.06 -9.33
N SER A 45 -1.09 5.63 -9.08
CA SER A 45 -0.84 6.38 -7.84
C SER A 45 -1.49 7.76 -7.82
N ARG A 46 -1.60 8.43 -8.97
CA ARG A 46 -2.16 9.81 -9.08
C ARG A 46 -3.68 9.88 -9.11
N ILE A 47 -4.33 8.95 -9.82
CA ILE A 47 -5.79 9.01 -10.07
C ILE A 47 -6.54 7.80 -9.50
N GLY A 48 -5.84 6.84 -8.88
CA GLY A 48 -6.47 5.65 -8.31
C GLY A 48 -7.53 6.00 -7.28
N ALA A 49 -7.25 6.94 -6.37
CA ALA A 49 -8.19 7.37 -5.35
C ALA A 49 -9.48 7.95 -5.95
N LEU A 50 -9.36 8.83 -6.95
CA LEU A 50 -10.50 9.39 -7.67
C LEU A 50 -11.29 8.31 -8.42
N TYR A 51 -10.63 7.36 -9.07
CA TYR A 51 -11.32 6.28 -9.75
C TYR A 51 -12.13 5.40 -8.76
N PHE A 52 -11.52 5.05 -7.63
CA PHE A 52 -12.17 4.23 -6.61
C PHE A 52 -13.27 4.97 -5.84
N SER A 53 -13.19 6.29 -5.68
CA SER A 53 -14.28 7.07 -5.05
C SER A 53 -15.58 6.93 -5.82
N GLU A 54 -15.50 6.90 -7.15
CA GLU A 54 -16.64 6.82 -8.06
C GLU A 54 -17.15 5.40 -8.31
N THR A 55 -16.29 4.38 -8.16
CA THR A 55 -16.62 3.00 -8.53
C THR A 55 -17.03 2.12 -7.35
N ILE A 56 -16.55 2.41 -6.14
CA ILE A 56 -16.96 1.67 -4.94
C ILE A 56 -18.40 2.09 -4.58
N PRO A 57 -19.35 1.15 -4.41
CA PRO A 57 -20.72 1.48 -4.02
C PRO A 57 -20.77 2.31 -2.72
N ARG A 58 -21.74 3.23 -2.62
CA ARG A 58 -21.98 4.01 -1.40
C ARG A 58 -22.85 3.27 -0.39
N ASP A 59 -23.74 2.41 -0.86
CA ASP A 59 -24.50 1.50 -0.01
C ASP A 59 -23.66 0.27 0.30
N HIS A 60 -22.81 0.36 1.33
CA HIS A 60 -21.89 -0.68 1.73
C HIS A 60 -21.93 -0.93 3.24
N HIS A 61 -21.37 -2.06 3.67
CA HIS A 61 -21.26 -2.45 5.08
C HIS A 61 -19.80 -2.71 5.52
N TYR A 62 -18.85 -2.15 4.77
CA TYR A 62 -17.42 -2.28 5.08
C TYR A 62 -17.12 -1.75 6.49
N ARG A 63 -16.30 -2.52 7.21
CA ARG A 63 -15.75 -2.18 8.53
C ARG A 63 -14.23 -2.11 8.51
N ALA A 64 -13.61 -2.72 7.51
CA ALA A 64 -12.17 -2.68 7.28
C ALA A 64 -11.89 -2.34 5.82
N LEU A 65 -10.83 -1.57 5.59
CA LEU A 65 -10.30 -1.21 4.29
C LEU A 65 -8.83 -1.62 4.26
N PHE A 66 -8.45 -2.45 3.29
CA PHE A 66 -7.07 -2.81 3.00
C PHE A 66 -6.65 -2.21 1.65
N THR A 67 -5.47 -1.61 1.57
CA THR A 67 -4.90 -1.14 0.31
C THR A 67 -3.38 -1.25 0.29
N SER A 68 -2.79 -1.31 -0.91
CA SER A 68 -1.36 -1.08 -1.05
C SER A 68 -1.02 0.41 -0.92
N SER A 69 0.26 0.71 -0.64
CA SER A 69 0.80 2.07 -0.56
C SER A 69 0.87 2.80 -1.90
N VAL A 70 0.46 2.15 -3.00
CA VAL A 70 0.29 2.81 -4.31
C VAL A 70 -0.87 3.80 -4.28
N LEU A 71 -1.95 3.46 -3.55
CA LEU A 71 -3.12 4.31 -3.41
C LEU A 71 -2.79 5.51 -2.53
N ASN A 72 -3.20 6.71 -2.95
CA ASN A 72 -3.32 7.84 -2.02
C ASN A 72 -4.57 7.65 -1.16
N LEU A 73 -4.41 7.04 0.01
CA LEU A 73 -5.51 6.74 0.92
C LEU A 73 -6.15 8.03 1.46
N ALA A 74 -5.35 9.08 1.67
CA ALA A 74 -5.83 10.37 2.18
C ALA A 74 -6.83 11.01 1.22
N GLU A 75 -6.53 10.99 -0.08
CA GLU A 75 -7.46 11.45 -1.12
C GLU A 75 -8.74 10.63 -1.15
N LEU A 76 -8.63 9.29 -1.10
CA LEU A 76 -9.80 8.43 -1.14
C LEU A 76 -10.76 8.72 0.02
N ILE A 77 -10.25 8.77 1.26
CA ILE A 77 -11.12 9.01 2.43
C ILE A 77 -11.65 10.45 2.47
N GLY A 78 -10.92 11.42 1.90
CA GLY A 78 -11.41 12.79 1.73
C GLY A 78 -12.61 12.86 0.78
N LEU A 79 -12.59 12.07 -0.29
CA LEU A 79 -13.69 11.94 -1.26
C LEU A 79 -14.80 10.99 -0.76
N ARG A 80 -14.48 10.09 0.16
CA ARG A 80 -15.37 9.06 0.72
C ARG A 80 -15.38 9.06 2.25
N PRO A 81 -16.05 10.05 2.89
CA PRO A 81 -16.19 10.10 4.34
C PRO A 81 -16.84 8.85 4.95
N ASP A 82 -17.67 8.14 4.18
CA ASP A 82 -18.27 6.85 4.53
C ASP A 82 -17.21 5.74 4.70
N LEU A 83 -16.14 5.76 3.90
CA LEU A 83 -15.02 4.83 4.04
C LEU A 83 -14.05 5.24 5.17
N ALA A 84 -14.01 6.52 5.56
CA ALA A 84 -13.13 7.01 6.61
C ALA A 84 -13.38 6.33 7.98
N GLN A 85 -14.61 5.85 8.21
CA GLN A 85 -15.00 5.13 9.43
C GLN A 85 -14.46 3.69 9.49
N CYS A 86 -14.03 3.11 8.37
CA CYS A 86 -13.45 1.78 8.35
C CYS A 86 -12.11 1.76 9.11
N ARG A 87 -11.73 0.61 9.66
CA ARG A 87 -10.33 0.38 10.05
C ARG A 87 -9.47 0.29 8.80
N LYS A 88 -8.49 1.18 8.65
CA LYS A 88 -7.69 1.37 7.44
C LYS A 88 -6.31 0.74 7.61
N ILE A 89 -6.02 -0.28 6.81
CA ILE A 89 -4.76 -1.01 6.82
C ILE A 89 -4.08 -0.77 5.48
N VAL A 90 -2.83 -0.31 5.52
CA VAL A 90 -2.02 -0.09 4.32
C VAL A 90 -0.84 -1.04 4.30
N TYR A 91 -0.57 -1.67 3.16
CA TYR A 91 0.59 -2.52 2.95
C TYR A 91 1.61 -1.89 1.99
N PHE A 92 2.87 -1.82 2.44
CA PHE A 92 4.00 -1.26 1.69
C PHE A 92 4.79 -2.37 0.99
N HIS A 93 4.64 -2.43 -0.34
CA HIS A 93 5.50 -3.21 -1.23
C HIS A 93 6.80 -2.48 -1.54
N GLU A 94 6.71 -1.21 -1.95
CA GLU A 94 7.85 -0.37 -2.29
C GLU A 94 7.90 0.93 -1.48
N ASN A 95 9.11 1.48 -1.39
CA ASN A 95 9.43 2.75 -0.72
C ASN A 95 9.79 3.83 -1.75
N GLN A 96 8.93 4.81 -1.94
CA GLN A 96 9.18 5.91 -2.88
C GLN A 96 10.16 6.96 -2.32
N LEU A 97 10.47 6.93 -1.02
CA LEU A 97 11.42 7.86 -0.38
C LEU A 97 12.88 7.41 -0.59
N ASN A 98 13.10 6.13 -0.92
CA ASN A 98 14.42 5.52 -1.07
C ASN A 98 14.66 4.94 -2.48
N TYR A 99 13.79 5.25 -3.45
CA TYR A 99 13.93 4.69 -4.79
C TYR A 99 15.11 5.34 -5.56
N PRO A 100 16.03 4.56 -6.14
CA PRO A 100 17.20 5.10 -6.83
C PRO A 100 16.78 5.77 -8.14
N VAL A 101 16.98 7.09 -8.25
CA VAL A 101 16.78 7.85 -9.49
C VAL A 101 18.15 8.16 -10.12
N ARG A 102 18.33 7.79 -11.40
CA ARG A 102 19.58 8.00 -12.16
C ARG A 102 19.88 9.47 -12.46
N GLU A 103 18.84 10.30 -12.53
CA GLU A 103 18.94 11.75 -12.55
C GLU A 103 17.89 12.29 -11.57
N ILE A 104 18.29 13.19 -10.66
CA ILE A 104 17.38 13.97 -9.82
C ILE A 104 16.71 15.06 -10.68
N LYS A 105 16.32 14.75 -11.92
CA LYS A 105 15.43 15.62 -12.68
C LYS A 105 14.07 15.45 -12.05
N GLU A 106 13.53 16.56 -11.51
CA GLU A 106 12.23 16.65 -10.85
C GLU A 106 11.86 15.34 -10.14
N ARG A 107 12.42 15.09 -8.94
CA ARG A 107 11.87 14.04 -8.08
C ARG A 107 10.36 14.19 -8.16
N ASP A 108 9.67 13.14 -8.59
CA ASP A 108 8.23 13.15 -8.63
C ASP A 108 7.75 12.99 -7.17
N CYS A 109 7.95 14.09 -6.42
CA CYS A 109 7.81 14.17 -4.98
C CYS A 109 6.39 13.84 -4.55
N GLN A 110 5.47 13.92 -5.50
CA GLN A 110 4.11 13.49 -5.32
C GLN A 110 4.02 12.03 -4.86
N TYR A 111 4.82 11.08 -5.36
CA TYR A 111 4.66 9.69 -4.91
C TYR A 111 5.12 9.48 -3.47
N GLY A 112 6.25 10.09 -3.08
CA GLY A 112 6.70 10.04 -1.68
C GLY A 112 5.75 10.79 -0.75
N LEU A 113 5.22 11.94 -1.19
CA LEU A 113 4.20 12.68 -0.45
C LEU A 113 2.90 11.87 -0.31
N ASN A 114 2.44 11.22 -1.39
CA ASN A 114 1.27 10.34 -1.38
C ASN A 114 1.45 9.23 -0.36
N GLN A 115 2.61 8.56 -0.32
CA GLN A 115 2.88 7.53 0.68
C GLN A 115 2.89 8.08 2.13
N ILE A 116 3.45 9.27 2.36
CA ILE A 116 3.40 9.93 3.68
C ILE A 116 1.95 10.25 4.08
N MET A 117 1.16 10.81 3.17
CA MET A 117 -0.25 11.15 3.40
C MET A 117 -1.10 9.90 3.63
N THR A 118 -0.83 8.82 2.90
CA THR A 118 -1.41 7.50 3.10
C THR A 118 -1.12 6.97 4.50
N CYS A 119 0.14 7.03 4.96
CA CYS A 119 0.51 6.63 6.32
C CYS A 119 -0.21 7.45 7.40
N LEU A 120 -0.33 8.76 7.20
CA LEU A 120 -1.03 9.64 8.16
C LEU A 120 -2.51 9.28 8.30
N SER A 121 -3.13 8.82 7.21
CA SER A 121 -4.55 8.47 7.12
C SER A 121 -4.86 7.02 7.51
N ALA A 122 -3.84 6.17 7.66
CA ALA A 122 -4.01 4.76 8.00
C ALA A 122 -4.07 4.53 9.52
N ASP A 123 -4.83 3.51 9.94
CA ASP A 123 -4.84 3.07 11.34
C ASP A 123 -3.68 2.09 11.62
N GLN A 124 -3.29 1.30 10.62
CA GLN A 124 -2.18 0.36 10.70
C GLN A 124 -1.37 0.39 9.39
N ILE A 125 -0.04 0.40 9.52
CA ILE A 125 0.90 0.51 8.40
C ILE A 125 1.78 -0.73 8.41
N VAL A 126 1.62 -1.59 7.40
CA VAL A 126 2.31 -2.86 7.31
C VAL A 126 3.40 -2.76 6.24
N PHE A 127 4.62 -3.18 6.57
CA PHE A 127 5.75 -3.19 5.64
C PHE A 127 6.18 -4.61 5.33
N ASN A 128 6.57 -4.86 4.07
CA ASN A 128 7.08 -6.16 3.63
C ASN A 128 8.42 -6.58 4.26
N SER A 129 9.11 -5.68 4.97
CA SER A 129 10.37 -5.95 5.65
C SER A 129 10.71 -4.87 6.67
N ARG A 130 11.56 -5.22 7.64
CA ARG A 130 12.11 -4.27 8.60
C ARG A 130 12.92 -3.15 7.92
N TYR A 131 13.69 -3.49 6.89
CA TYR A 131 14.46 -2.51 6.14
C TYR A 131 13.55 -1.49 5.44
N ASN A 132 12.47 -1.94 4.79
CA ASN A 132 11.52 -1.05 4.16
C ASN A 132 10.90 -0.08 5.18
N MET A 133 10.45 -0.62 6.33
CA MET A 133 9.90 0.19 7.43
C MET A 133 10.88 1.24 7.95
N THR A 134 12.08 0.84 8.36
CA THR A 134 13.06 1.77 8.96
C THR A 134 13.54 2.77 7.92
N SER A 135 13.88 2.33 6.71
CA SER A 135 14.33 3.24 5.65
C SER A 135 13.25 4.23 5.22
N PHE A 136 11.96 3.85 5.24
CA PHE A 136 10.87 4.79 5.01
C PHE A 136 10.82 5.85 6.11
N LEU A 137 10.68 5.42 7.38
CA LEU A 137 10.56 6.31 8.53
C LEU A 137 11.75 7.26 8.71
N ASP A 138 12.97 6.75 8.53
CA ASP A 138 14.21 7.51 8.66
C ASP A 138 14.32 8.61 7.59
N ASN A 139 13.79 8.36 6.38
CA ASN A 139 13.90 9.28 5.25
C ASN A 139 12.77 10.32 5.17
N ILE A 140 11.69 10.23 5.97
CA ILE A 140 10.57 11.19 5.93
C ILE A 140 11.07 12.63 6.09
N LYS A 141 11.91 12.88 7.11
CA LYS A 141 12.42 14.22 7.39
C LYS A 141 13.27 14.76 6.24
N SER A 142 14.18 13.93 5.72
CA SER A 142 15.05 14.31 4.61
C SER A 142 14.24 14.59 3.34
N PHE A 143 13.23 13.76 3.07
CA PHE A 143 12.33 13.92 1.94
C PHE A 143 11.55 15.25 1.99
N LEU A 144 11.03 15.63 3.16
CA LEU A 144 10.25 16.85 3.35
C LEU A 144 11.07 18.14 3.33
N ASN A 145 12.40 18.06 3.42
CA ASN A 145 13.28 19.23 3.26
C ASN A 145 13.22 19.86 1.85
N ILE A 146 12.49 19.26 0.90
CA ILE A 146 12.18 19.88 -0.38
C ILE A 146 11.38 21.19 -0.23
N ALA A 147 10.61 21.33 0.85
CA ALA A 147 9.97 22.58 1.24
C ALA A 147 10.66 23.13 2.51
N PRO A 148 11.84 23.77 2.39
CA PRO A 148 12.73 24.04 3.52
C PRO A 148 12.17 25.05 4.54
N ASP A 149 11.20 25.86 4.15
CA ASP A 149 10.46 26.79 5.01
C ASP A 149 9.40 26.08 5.88
N LEU A 150 8.90 24.92 5.45
CA LEU A 150 7.89 24.14 6.15
C LEU A 150 8.53 23.10 7.08
N LYS A 151 8.73 23.48 8.35
CA LYS A 151 9.33 22.60 9.36
C LYS A 151 8.31 21.64 9.97
N LEU A 152 8.08 20.51 9.31
CA LEU A 152 7.31 19.40 9.88
C LEU A 152 8.19 18.57 10.83
N LYS A 153 7.77 18.45 12.09
CA LYS A 153 8.49 17.71 13.14
C LYS A 153 7.67 16.51 13.61
N ASN A 154 8.39 15.55 14.16
CA ASN A 154 7.84 14.41 14.91
C ASN A 154 6.96 13.45 14.07
N LEU A 155 7.09 13.44 12.74
CA LEU A 155 6.26 12.58 11.88
C LEU A 155 6.62 11.10 12.04
N ARG A 156 7.92 10.78 12.14
CA ARG A 156 8.36 9.41 12.42
C ARG A 156 7.70 8.88 13.68
N GLU A 157 7.82 9.64 14.77
CA GLU A 157 7.35 9.31 16.10
C GLU A 157 5.82 9.14 16.16
N LYS A 158 5.09 9.84 15.27
CA LYS A 158 3.63 9.68 15.09
C LYS A 158 3.24 8.45 14.27
N LEU A 159 4.11 7.98 13.37
CA LEU A 159 3.82 6.86 12.47
C LEU A 159 4.30 5.53 13.06
N GLU A 160 5.49 5.51 13.64
CA GLU A 160 6.19 4.31 14.14
C GLU A 160 5.33 3.41 15.04
N PRO A 161 4.50 3.92 15.97
CA PRO A 161 3.62 3.06 16.79
C PRO A 161 2.54 2.30 16.01
N ARG A 162 2.21 2.75 14.79
CA ARG A 162 1.24 2.09 13.89
C ARG A 162 1.91 1.14 12.90
N CYS A 163 3.24 1.08 12.89
CA CYS A 163 4.00 0.30 11.93
C CYS A 163 4.20 -1.15 12.39
N GLU A 164 4.00 -2.08 11.48
CA GLU A 164 4.26 -3.50 11.67
C GLU A 164 5.00 -4.07 10.46
N VAL A 165 5.76 -5.15 10.67
CA VAL A 165 6.42 -5.88 9.59
C VAL A 165 5.69 -7.20 9.38
N LEU A 166 5.12 -7.36 8.18
CA LEU A 166 4.62 -8.64 7.69
C LEU A 166 5.39 -8.97 6.42
N TYR A 167 6.27 -9.97 6.52
CA TYR A 167 7.09 -10.39 5.39
C TYR A 167 6.22 -10.93 4.25
N PHE A 168 6.70 -10.75 3.02
CA PHE A 168 6.01 -11.21 1.83
C PHE A 168 5.72 -12.73 1.93
N PRO A 169 4.44 -13.15 1.79
CA PRO A 169 4.09 -14.55 1.95
C PRO A 169 4.58 -15.35 0.75
N ILE A 170 5.21 -16.48 1.04
CA ILE A 170 5.66 -17.43 0.03
C ILE A 170 4.77 -18.68 0.19
N PRO A 171 3.98 -19.06 -0.84
CA PRO A 171 3.19 -20.28 -0.79
C PRO A 171 4.14 -21.47 -0.91
N PHE A 172 4.72 -21.90 0.21
CA PHE A 172 5.71 -22.99 0.25
C PHE A 172 5.20 -24.29 -0.38
N HIS A 173 3.89 -24.53 -0.33
CA HIS A 173 3.24 -25.67 -0.96
C HIS A 173 3.32 -25.65 -2.50
N MET A 174 3.51 -24.48 -3.12
CA MET A 174 3.67 -24.34 -4.58
C MET A 174 5.13 -24.44 -5.04
N ILE A 175 6.10 -24.52 -4.12
CA ILE A 175 7.52 -24.61 -4.49
C ILE A 175 7.77 -26.02 -5.07
N PRO A 176 8.27 -26.14 -6.32
CA PRO A 176 8.58 -27.43 -6.90
C PRO A 176 9.61 -28.18 -6.04
N LYS A 177 9.29 -29.41 -5.63
CA LYS A 177 10.27 -30.27 -5.00
C LYS A 177 11.29 -30.67 -6.07
N ARG A 178 12.56 -30.25 -5.92
CA ARG A 178 13.65 -30.77 -6.76
C ARG A 178 13.70 -32.28 -6.58
N ILE A 179 13.26 -33.03 -7.59
CA ILE A 179 13.57 -34.45 -7.71
C ILE A 179 15.02 -34.49 -8.17
N PHE A 180 15.94 -34.75 -7.25
CA PHE A 180 17.29 -35.13 -7.64
C PHE A 180 17.20 -36.53 -8.25
N THR A 181 17.08 -36.62 -9.57
CA THR A 181 17.40 -37.87 -10.26
C THR A 181 18.90 -38.06 -10.11
N LYS A 182 19.31 -39.02 -9.28
CA LYS A 182 20.66 -39.58 -9.34
C LYS A 182 20.80 -40.16 -10.75
N ASN A 183 21.48 -39.46 -11.63
CA ASN A 183 21.98 -40.08 -12.85
C ASN A 183 23.19 -40.91 -12.45
N GLU A 184 23.08 -42.21 -12.76
CA GLU A 184 24.14 -43.23 -12.71
C GLU A 184 25.34 -42.87 -13.59
#